data_AF-V9ET30-F1
#
_entry.id   AF-V9ET30-F1
#
_cell.length_a   1.000
_cell.length_b   1.000
_cell.length_c   1.000
_cell.angle_alpha   90.00
_cell.angle_beta   90.00
_cell.angle_gamma   90.00
#
_symmetry.space_group_name_H-M   'P 1'
#
loop_
_entity.id
_entity.type
_entity.pdbx_description
1 polymer ?
#
loop_
_entity_poly.entity_id
_entity_poly.type
_entity_poly.pdbx_seq_one_letter_code
_entity_poly.pdbx_strand_id
1 'polypeptide(L)'
;MTTNAVCKFKSFKDARNYATKWTRAEKTGASFEMEASSINGNAVVTITKTKNYFMECQHKLQEYKSELDHLMERFDGDSVGNASKRVRLM
;
A
#
# COMPACT_ATOMS: atom_id res chain seq x y z
N MET A 1 -10.08 -16.01 0.46
CA MET A 1 -9.39 -15.62 -0.79
C MET A 1 -10.04 -16.41 -1.92
N THR A 2 -10.76 -15.74 -2.81
CA THR A 2 -11.48 -16.39 -3.92
C THR A 2 -10.79 -16.05 -5.22
N THR A 3 -10.35 -17.07 -5.95
CA THR A 3 -9.81 -16.90 -7.30
C THR A 3 -10.98 -16.70 -8.25
N ASN A 4 -11.08 -15.52 -8.86
CA ASN A 4 -12.21 -15.20 -9.74
C ASN A 4 -12.13 -15.90 -11.11
N ALA A 5 -10.91 -16.16 -11.62
CA ALA A 5 -10.72 -16.84 -12.90
C ALA A 5 -9.29 -17.37 -13.08
N VAL A 6 -9.14 -18.35 -13.97
CA VAL A 6 -7.84 -18.79 -14.52
C VAL A 6 -7.71 -18.23 -15.95
N CYS A 7 -6.69 -17.41 -16.21
CA CYS A 7 -6.38 -16.95 -17.56
C CYS A 7 -5.45 -17.93 -18.27
N LYS A 8 -5.84 -18.39 -19.47
CA LYS A 8 -4.97 -19.14 -20.38
C LYS A 8 -4.56 -18.24 -21.55
N PHE A 9 -3.29 -18.28 -21.94
CA PHE A 9 -2.76 -17.52 -23.07
C PHE A 9 -2.54 -18.46 -24.25
N LYS A 10 -3.10 -18.11 -25.42
CA LYS A 10 -2.92 -18.91 -26.64
C LYS A 10 -1.58 -18.60 -27.31
N SER A 11 -1.03 -17.42 -27.07
CA SER A 11 0.24 -16.96 -27.64
C SER A 11 1.00 -16.06 -26.67
N PHE A 12 2.30 -15.89 -26.93
CA PHE A 12 3.14 -14.94 -26.20
C PHE A 12 2.61 -13.49 -26.34
N LYS A 13 2.04 -13.17 -27.51
CA LYS A 13 1.41 -11.86 -27.76
C LYS A 13 0.23 -11.63 -26.81
N ASP A 14 -0.58 -12.65 -26.54
CA ASP A 14 -1.70 -12.54 -25.61
C ASP A 14 -1.21 -12.29 -24.18
N ALA A 15 -0.19 -13.02 -23.75
CA ALA A 15 0.45 -12.81 -22.45
C ALA A 15 1.05 -11.40 -22.34
N ARG A 16 1.71 -10.91 -23.40
CA ARG A 16 2.32 -9.56 -23.48
C ARG A 16 1.27 -8.47 -23.34
N ASN A 17 0.16 -8.62 -24.05
CA ASN A 17 -0.96 -7.67 -23.98
C ASN A 17 -1.59 -7.66 -22.58
N TYR A 18 -1.77 -8.83 -21.99
CA TYR A 18 -2.29 -8.96 -20.63
C TYR A 18 -1.38 -8.29 -19.59
N ALA A 19 -0.08 -8.60 -19.61
CA ALA A 19 0.90 -7.98 -18.74
C ALA A 19 0.90 -6.45 -18.89
N THR A 20 0.92 -5.95 -20.13
CA THR A 20 0.91 -4.49 -20.40
C THR A 20 -0.35 -3.81 -19.85
N LYS A 21 -1.52 -4.45 -20.01
CA LYS A 21 -2.80 -3.93 -19.50
C LYS A 21 -2.76 -3.77 -17.99
N TRP A 22 -2.32 -4.79 -17.26
CA TRP A 22 -2.30 -4.77 -15.79
C TRP A 22 -1.15 -3.95 -15.21
N THR A 23 -0.03 -3.86 -15.91
CA THR A 23 1.06 -2.96 -15.52
C THR A 23 0.60 -1.50 -15.55
N ARG A 24 -0.24 -1.11 -16.52
CA ARG A 24 -0.81 0.25 -16.63
C ARG A 24 -2.00 0.52 -15.72
N ALA A 25 -2.73 -0.52 -15.30
CA ALA A 25 -3.86 -0.37 -14.41
C ALA A 25 -3.42 0.14 -13.03
N GLU A 26 -4.24 1.00 -12.45
CA GLU A 26 -4.08 1.44 -11.06
C GLU A 26 -4.20 0.23 -10.13
N LYS A 27 -3.27 0.11 -9.17
CA LYS A 27 -3.18 -1.00 -8.24
C LYS A 27 -3.50 -0.49 -6.85
N THR A 28 -4.73 -0.72 -6.39
CA THR A 28 -5.13 -0.36 -5.03
C THR A 28 -4.69 -1.45 -4.06
N GLY A 29 -3.92 -1.10 -3.04
CA GLY A 29 -3.60 -2.04 -1.95
C GLY A 29 -2.54 -3.10 -2.29
N ALA A 30 -1.83 -2.96 -3.41
CA ALA A 30 -0.83 -3.93 -3.84
C ALA A 30 0.20 -3.28 -4.76
N SER A 31 1.40 -3.85 -4.80
CA SER A 31 2.46 -3.43 -5.72
C SER A 31 3.11 -4.64 -6.35
N PHE A 32 3.08 -4.68 -7.68
CA PHE A 32 3.64 -5.76 -8.49
C PHE A 32 3.90 -5.28 -9.91
N GLU A 33 4.80 -5.97 -10.58
CA GLU A 33 5.05 -5.87 -12.01
C GLU A 33 4.60 -7.16 -12.70
N MET A 34 4.23 -7.03 -13.97
CA MET A 34 3.87 -8.16 -14.81
C MET A 34 4.64 -8.11 -16.11
N GLU A 35 5.15 -9.28 -16.52
CA GLU A 35 5.80 -9.46 -17.82
C GLU A 35 5.37 -10.76 -18.48
N ALA A 36 5.37 -10.77 -19.80
CA ALA A 36 5.14 -12.00 -20.54
C ALA A 36 6.42 -12.83 -20.59
N SER A 37 6.28 -14.11 -20.35
CA SER A 37 7.35 -15.09 -20.41
C SER A 37 6.88 -16.36 -21.13
N SER A 38 7.79 -17.30 -21.32
CA SER A 38 7.50 -18.62 -21.86
C SER A 38 8.16 -19.68 -20.99
N ILE A 39 7.38 -20.67 -20.55
CA ILE A 39 7.87 -21.82 -19.79
C ILE A 39 7.51 -23.07 -20.57
N ASN A 40 8.52 -23.86 -20.96
CA ASN A 40 8.36 -25.09 -21.73
C ASN A 40 7.53 -24.90 -23.02
N GLY A 41 7.72 -23.76 -23.70
CA GLY A 41 6.97 -23.41 -24.91
C GLY A 41 5.56 -22.85 -24.68
N ASN A 42 5.08 -22.82 -23.43
CA ASN A 42 3.77 -22.24 -23.09
C ASN A 42 3.90 -20.77 -22.72
N ALA A 43 3.04 -19.93 -23.31
CA ALA A 43 2.96 -18.52 -22.96
C ALA A 43 2.38 -18.34 -21.55
N VAL A 44 3.11 -17.59 -20.71
CA VAL A 44 2.74 -17.30 -19.32
C VAL A 44 2.95 -15.83 -19.01
N VAL A 45 2.39 -15.38 -17.89
CA VAL A 45 2.69 -14.06 -17.31
C VAL A 45 3.37 -14.28 -15.96
N THR A 46 4.55 -13.71 -15.82
CA THR A 46 5.28 -13.67 -14.54
C THR A 46 4.79 -12.45 -13.76
N ILE A 47 4.43 -12.66 -12.49
CA ILE A 47 4.01 -11.60 -11.58
C ILE A 47 5.09 -11.46 -10.51
N THR A 48 5.74 -10.30 -10.44
CA THR A 48 6.79 -10.00 -9.47
C THR A 48 6.26 -9.02 -8.46
N LYS A 49 6.10 -9.42 -7.19
CA LYS A 49 5.72 -8.50 -6.11
C LYS A 49 6.84 -7.49 -5.89
N THR A 50 6.49 -6.22 -5.75
CA THR A 50 7.46 -5.16 -5.44
C THR A 50 7.24 -4.61 -4.05
N LYS A 51 8.24 -3.90 -3.51
CA LYS A 51 8.23 -3.41 -2.12
C LYS A 51 7.48 -2.09 -1.94
N ASN A 52 7.05 -1.40 -3.00
CA ASN A 52 6.53 -0.04 -2.90
C ASN A 52 5.32 0.07 -1.96
N TYR A 53 4.29 -0.75 -2.16
CA TYR A 53 3.10 -0.72 -1.29
C TYR A 53 3.45 -1.04 0.17
N PHE A 54 4.40 -1.94 0.41
CA PHE A 54 4.88 -2.20 1.76
C PHE A 54 5.54 -0.96 2.37
N MET A 55 6.39 -0.26 1.61
CA MET A 55 7.04 0.96 2.07
C MET A 55 6.03 2.08 2.35
N GLU A 56 5.01 2.24 1.50
CA GLU A 56 3.91 3.19 1.74
C GLU A 56 3.17 2.88 3.04
N CYS A 57 2.88 1.60 3.31
CA CYS A 57 2.28 1.19 4.58
C CYS A 57 3.18 1.49 5.77
N GLN A 58 4.49 1.25 5.65
CA GLN A 58 5.45 1.57 6.72
C GLN A 58 5.50 3.07 7.00
N HIS A 59 5.49 3.90 5.96
CA HIS A 59 5.47 5.36 6.10
C HIS A 59 4.22 5.84 6.83
N LYS A 60 3.03 5.40 6.39
CA LYS A 60 1.75 5.74 7.05
C LYS A 60 1.72 5.29 8.51
N LEU A 61 2.25 4.11 8.80
CA LEU A 61 2.35 3.62 10.17
C LEU A 61 3.22 4.55 11.04
N GLN A 62 4.32 5.07 10.49
CA GLN A 62 5.17 6.02 11.20
C GLN A 62 4.49 7.36 11.45
N GLU A 63 3.72 7.86 10.47
CA GLU A 63 2.90 9.07 10.63
C GLU A 63 1.88 8.89 11.76
N TYR A 64 1.15 7.77 11.78
CA TYR A 64 0.16 7.49 12.83
C TYR A 64 0.78 7.34 14.22
N LYS A 65 1.96 6.72 14.32
CA LYS A 65 2.68 6.65 15.60
C LYS A 65 3.04 8.04 16.09
N SER A 66 3.59 8.88 15.20
CA SER A 66 3.92 10.26 15.53
C SER A 66 2.69 11.04 15.99
N GLU A 67 1.56 10.93 15.28
CA GLU A 67 0.31 11.60 15.65
C GLU A 67 -0.22 11.13 17.00
N LEU A 68 -0.15 9.82 17.27
CA LEU A 68 -0.54 9.25 18.56
C LEU A 68 0.33 9.80 19.69
N ASP A 69 1.65 9.85 19.52
CA ASP A 69 2.58 10.39 20.52
C ASP A 69 2.26 11.88 20.81
N HIS A 70 2.00 12.69 19.77
CA HIS A 70 1.59 14.10 19.95
C HIS A 70 0.24 14.25 20.64
N LEU A 71 -0.67 13.28 20.48
CA LEU A 71 -1.96 13.30 21.16
C LEU A 71 -1.78 12.93 22.63
N MET A 72 -0.97 11.91 22.92
CA MET A 72 -0.62 11.52 24.29
C MET A 72 0.07 12.68 25.02
N GLU A 73 1.07 13.33 24.44
CA GLU A 73 1.72 14.49 25.08
C GLU A 73 0.74 15.62 25.44
N ARG A 74 -0.27 15.87 24.61
CA ARG A 74 -1.24 16.94 24.83
C ARG A 74 -2.32 16.62 25.86
N PHE A 75 -2.69 15.35 26.01
CA PHE A 75 -3.86 14.95 26.81
C PHE A 75 -3.52 14.07 28.01
N ASP A 76 -2.34 13.47 28.06
CA ASP A 76 -1.86 12.67 29.20
C ASP A 76 -1.30 13.57 30.34
N GLY A 77 -1.27 14.89 30.11
CA GLY A 77 -0.87 15.91 31.10
C GLY A 77 -1.99 16.44 31.99
N ASP A 78 -3.26 16.04 31.80
CA ASP A 78 -4.41 16.67 32.50
C ASP A 78 -4.98 15.82 33.67
N SER A 79 -4.17 14.92 34.24
CA SER A 79 -4.49 14.23 35.50
C SER A 79 -3.71 14.74 36.73
N VAL A 80 -3.24 15.98 36.70
CA VAL A 80 -2.92 16.71 37.94
C VAL A 80 -3.69 18.02 37.92
N GLY A 81 -4.78 18.04 38.69
CA GLY A 81 -5.67 19.19 38.78
C GLY A 81 -4.91 20.49 39.08
N ASN A 82 -5.25 21.53 38.35
CA ASN A 82 -5.68 22.78 38.96
C ASN A 82 -6.23 23.73 37.90
N ALA A 83 -7.49 24.13 38.11
CA ALA A 83 -8.08 25.28 37.47
C ALA A 83 -7.22 26.52 37.75
N SER A 84 -6.45 26.98 36.76
CA SER A 84 -5.85 28.31 36.81
C SER A 84 -6.31 29.11 35.59
N LYS A 85 -7.29 29.97 35.84
CA LYS A 85 -7.78 31.02 34.94
C LYS A 85 -6.59 31.77 34.33
N ARG A 86 -6.46 31.77 33.01
CA ARG A 86 -5.56 32.68 32.30
C ARG A 86 -6.13 34.11 32.39
N VAL A 87 -5.52 34.96 33.20
CA VAL A 87 -5.72 36.42 33.14
C VAL A 87 -4.96 36.95 31.91
N ARG A 88 -5.65 37.68 31.02
CA ARG A 88 -5.01 38.48 29.97
C ARG A 88 -4.47 39.76 30.58
N LEU A 89 -3.20 40.06 30.32
CA LEU A 89 -2.68 41.43 30.48
C LEU A 89 -2.71 42.13 29.12
N MET A 90 -3.21 43.38 29.14
CA MET A 90 -3.11 44.38 28.06
C MET A 90 -1.68 44.87 27.88
#